data_AF-A0A851NRN3-F1
#
_entry.id   AF-A0A851NRN3-F1
#
_cell.length_a   1.000
_cell.length_b   1.000
_cell.length_c   1.000
_cell.angle_alpha   90.00
_cell.angle_beta   90.00
_cell.angle_gamma   90.00
#
_symmetry.space_group_name_H-M   'P 1'
#
loop_
_entity.id
_entity.type
_entity.pdbx_description
1 polymer ?
#
loop_
_entity_poly.entity_id
_entity_poly.type
_entity_poly.pdbx_seq_one_letter_code
_entity_poly.pdbx_strand_id
1 'polypeptide(L)'
;PLWMVVPEPRKTNVFAFTQPFCTAEKSHKEPKTKTVFGSAGRRIPYRILHVINQDGESLGNMHRAEALRLMDEHDLKLVLLRENAEPPVYKLMTGQQIHEEQLKRAEKKKASSKTALVQKELSFSSAIAKNDLETKTKQITHWIEKKYHVKVTVRQAKDSNTDMFMLFDQILETMSDKATYLSKPKAIKEGTSTCILRHMSDKELKAYQKMEKQKNSTVKTDENEDQKSNEL
;
A
#
# COMPACT_ATOMS: atom_id res chain seq x y z
N PRO A 1 -88.96 -6.75 -40.51
CA PRO A 1 -88.24 -7.39 -41.64
C PRO A 1 -86.73 -7.09 -41.53
N LEU A 2 -85.97 -7.91 -40.79
CA LEU A 2 -85.29 -9.13 -41.26
C LEU A 2 -84.16 -8.84 -42.26
N TRP A 3 -82.94 -8.69 -41.74
CA TRP A 3 -81.65 -9.36 -42.06
C TRP A 3 -80.56 -8.53 -41.33
N MET A 4 -79.77 -8.99 -40.37
CA MET A 4 -78.94 -10.19 -40.21
C MET A 4 -77.83 -10.30 -41.26
N VAL A 5 -76.67 -9.71 -40.96
CA VAL A 5 -75.36 -10.36 -41.11
C VAL A 5 -74.48 -9.95 -39.91
N VAL A 6 -73.99 -10.96 -39.20
CA VAL A 6 -73.05 -10.88 -38.06
C VAL A 6 -71.61 -11.17 -38.59
N PRO A 7 -70.52 -11.26 -37.79
CA PRO A 7 -69.34 -10.38 -37.86
C PRO A 7 -68.04 -11.14 -38.21
N GLU A 8 -66.89 -10.45 -38.11
CA GLU A 8 -65.56 -10.90 -37.57
C GLU A 8 -64.34 -10.43 -38.39
N PRO A 9 -63.10 -10.45 -37.84
CA PRO A 9 -62.70 -10.20 -36.46
C PRO A 9 -61.58 -9.15 -36.35
N ARG A 10 -61.46 -8.61 -35.13
CA ARG A 10 -60.30 -7.86 -34.64
C ARG A 10 -59.00 -8.59 -34.96
N LYS A 11 -58.07 -7.91 -35.65
CA LYS A 11 -56.64 -8.20 -35.50
C LYS A 11 -55.96 -7.01 -34.84
N THR A 12 -55.61 -7.28 -33.60
CA THR A 12 -54.57 -6.63 -32.81
C THR A 12 -53.32 -6.38 -33.65
N ASN A 13 -52.81 -5.16 -33.61
CA ASN A 13 -51.36 -4.97 -33.54
C ASN A 13 -51.10 -3.86 -32.52
N VAL A 14 -50.86 -4.30 -31.29
CA VAL A 14 -50.15 -3.52 -30.28
C VAL A 14 -48.85 -3.08 -30.93
N PHE A 15 -48.73 -1.77 -31.18
CA PHE A 15 -47.45 -1.14 -31.45
C PHE A 15 -46.57 -1.40 -30.21
N ALA A 16 -45.77 -2.46 -30.28
CA ALA A 16 -44.67 -2.64 -29.36
C ALA A 16 -43.70 -1.48 -29.62
N PHE A 17 -43.81 -0.46 -28.78
CA PHE A 17 -42.81 0.59 -28.62
C PHE A 17 -41.54 -0.10 -28.09
N THR A 18 -40.78 -0.69 -29.00
CA THR A 18 -39.44 -1.17 -28.68
C THR A 18 -38.61 0.07 -28.48
N GLN A 19 -38.39 0.42 -27.21
CA GLN A 19 -37.38 1.40 -26.87
C GLN A 19 -36.06 0.92 -27.50
N PRO A 20 -35.34 1.79 -28.24
CA PRO A 20 -33.97 1.46 -28.58
C PRO A 20 -33.26 1.25 -27.25
N PHE A 21 -32.79 0.02 -27.05
CA PHE A 21 -31.99 -0.35 -25.90
C PHE A 21 -30.74 0.51 -25.98
N CYS A 22 -30.74 1.63 -25.26
CA CYS A 22 -29.57 2.46 -25.08
C CYS A 22 -28.48 1.54 -24.52
N THR A 23 -27.55 1.14 -25.38
CA THR A 23 -26.24 0.72 -24.94
C THR A 23 -25.62 1.94 -24.28
N ALA A 24 -25.88 2.08 -22.98
CA ALA A 24 -25.03 2.86 -22.10
C ALA A 24 -23.66 2.19 -22.18
N GLU A 25 -22.84 2.66 -23.13
CA GLU A 25 -21.41 2.47 -23.10
C GLU A 25 -20.98 3.02 -21.75
N LYS A 26 -20.78 2.11 -20.79
CA LYS A 26 -20.04 2.40 -19.58
C LYS A 26 -18.70 2.89 -20.08
N SER A 27 -18.51 4.20 -20.04
CA SER A 27 -17.22 4.84 -20.23
C SER A 27 -16.26 4.12 -19.30
N HIS A 28 -15.46 3.22 -19.88
CA HIS A 28 -14.31 2.66 -19.23
C HIS A 28 -13.40 3.85 -18.98
N LYS A 29 -13.49 4.43 -17.77
CA LYS A 29 -12.50 5.37 -17.26
C LYS A 29 -11.22 4.56 -17.18
N GLU A 30 -10.41 4.63 -18.24
CA GLU A 30 -9.07 4.05 -18.25
C GLU A 30 -8.38 4.51 -16.96
N PRO A 31 -7.70 3.60 -16.24
CA PRO A 31 -6.98 3.98 -15.05
C PRO A 31 -5.94 5.03 -15.47
N LYS A 32 -6.16 6.29 -15.08
CA LYS A 32 -5.22 7.38 -15.34
C LYS A 32 -3.85 6.91 -14.89
N THR A 33 -2.96 6.65 -15.86
CA THR A 33 -1.58 6.33 -15.58
C THR A 33 -1.04 7.46 -14.72
N LYS A 34 -0.43 7.14 -13.57
CA LYS A 34 0.11 8.15 -12.67
C LYS A 34 1.10 8.98 -13.47
N THR A 35 0.73 10.21 -13.81
CA THR A 35 1.52 11.10 -14.64
C THR A 35 2.85 11.35 -13.96
N VAL A 36 3.92 10.86 -14.58
CA VAL A 36 5.29 11.12 -14.15
C VAL A 36 5.52 12.63 -14.27
N PHE A 37 6.15 13.23 -13.26
CA PHE A 37 6.45 14.66 -13.28
C PHE A 37 7.31 15.03 -14.50
N GLY A 38 6.77 15.91 -15.35
CA GLY A 38 7.39 16.30 -16.61
C GLY A 38 6.56 17.33 -17.36
N SER A 39 7.00 17.68 -18.57
CA SER A 39 6.27 18.61 -19.43
C SER A 39 4.96 17.99 -19.90
N ALA A 40 3.86 18.73 -19.74
CA ALA A 40 2.53 18.33 -20.20
C ALA A 40 2.38 18.42 -21.74
N GLY A 41 3.29 19.14 -22.41
CA GLY A 41 3.20 19.44 -23.82
C GLY A 41 2.01 20.33 -24.17
N ARG A 42 1.57 20.30 -25.44
CA ARG A 42 0.49 21.15 -25.96
C ARG A 42 -0.91 20.57 -25.79
N ARG A 43 -1.05 19.27 -25.52
CA ARG A 43 -2.35 18.58 -25.43
C ARG A 43 -2.88 18.63 -23.99
N ILE A 44 -3.49 19.76 -23.63
CA ILE A 44 -4.07 19.98 -22.31
C ILE A 44 -5.59 19.71 -22.34
N PRO A 45 -6.10 18.75 -21.53
CA PRO A 45 -7.52 18.38 -21.56
C PRO A 45 -8.42 19.40 -20.84
N TYR A 46 -7.86 20.26 -19.99
CA TYR A 46 -8.60 21.23 -19.19
C TYR A 46 -8.71 22.58 -19.88
N ARG A 47 -9.87 23.25 -19.70
CA ARG A 47 -10.14 24.57 -20.30
C ARG A 47 -9.53 25.72 -19.49
N ILE A 48 -9.66 25.66 -18.17
CA ILE A 48 -9.18 26.68 -17.22
C ILE A 48 -8.09 26.06 -16.36
N LEU A 49 -6.97 26.78 -16.23
CA LEU A 49 -5.78 26.35 -15.53
C LEU A 49 -5.38 27.42 -14.51
N HIS A 50 -4.86 27.01 -13.36
CA HIS A 50 -4.13 27.92 -12.47
C HIS A 50 -2.65 27.87 -12.86
N VAL A 51 -2.07 29.00 -13.28
CA VAL A 51 -0.70 29.04 -13.81
C VAL A 51 0.24 29.78 -12.87
N ILE A 52 1.40 29.18 -12.62
CA ILE A 52 2.49 29.75 -11.84
C ILE A 52 3.67 30.03 -12.78
N ASN A 53 4.31 31.19 -12.64
CA ASN A 53 5.47 31.58 -13.42
C ASN A 53 6.75 30.82 -12.97
N GLN A 54 7.83 30.95 -13.74
CA GLN A 54 9.13 30.36 -13.40
C GLN A 54 9.66 30.84 -12.03
N ASP A 55 9.45 32.12 -11.71
CA ASP A 55 9.88 32.79 -10.47
C ASP A 55 9.06 32.36 -9.24
N GLY A 56 7.95 31.65 -9.46
CA GLY A 56 7.05 31.19 -8.40
C GLY A 56 5.86 32.12 -8.13
N GLU A 57 5.75 33.23 -8.86
CA GLU A 57 4.58 34.11 -8.82
C GLU A 57 3.36 33.43 -9.45
N SER A 58 2.18 33.58 -8.82
CA SER A 58 0.93 33.06 -9.37
C SER A 58 0.33 34.05 -10.36
N LEU A 59 0.17 33.63 -11.61
CA LEU A 59 -0.52 34.40 -12.66
C LEU A 59 -2.05 34.25 -12.57
N GLY A 60 -2.54 33.46 -11.61
CA GLY A 60 -3.96 33.22 -11.38
C GLY A 60 -4.56 32.20 -12.35
N ASN A 61 -5.89 32.29 -12.50
CA ASN A 61 -6.66 31.37 -13.31
C ASN A 61 -6.80 31.94 -14.73
N MET A 62 -6.39 31.18 -15.74
CA MET A 62 -6.46 31.60 -17.13
C MET A 62 -6.93 30.47 -18.05
N HIS A 63 -7.33 30.83 -19.26
CA HIS A 63 -7.70 29.87 -20.28
C HIS A 63 -6.47 29.12 -20.80
N ARG A 64 -6.61 27.84 -21.17
CA ARG A 64 -5.50 27.03 -21.71
C ARG A 64 -4.77 27.67 -22.90
N ALA A 65 -5.49 28.45 -23.70
CA ALA A 65 -4.93 29.14 -24.86
C ALA A 65 -3.93 30.21 -24.44
N GLU A 66 -4.21 30.95 -23.37
CA GLU A 66 -3.31 31.97 -22.83
C GLU A 66 -2.07 31.34 -22.22
N ALA A 67 -2.23 30.24 -21.49
CA ALA A 67 -1.10 29.48 -20.94
C ALA A 67 -0.16 28.94 -22.04
N LEU A 68 -0.72 28.50 -23.18
CA LEU A 68 0.06 28.07 -24.34
C LEU A 68 0.75 29.24 -25.05
N ARG A 69 0.11 30.41 -25.09
CA ARG A 69 0.71 31.63 -25.62
C ARG A 69 1.92 32.05 -24.79
N LEU A 70 1.80 32.09 -23.47
CA LEU A 70 2.91 32.38 -22.56
C LEU A 70 4.05 31.36 -22.68
N MET A 71 3.70 30.11 -22.92
CA MET A 71 4.67 29.04 -23.17
C MET A 71 5.50 29.33 -24.43
N ASP A 72 4.86 29.74 -25.53
CA ASP A 72 5.53 30.06 -26.79
C ASP A 72 6.28 31.42 -26.75
N GLU A 73 5.73 32.44 -26.06
CA GLU A 73 6.37 33.77 -25.91
C GLU A 73 7.67 33.73 -25.11
N HIS A 74 7.73 32.88 -24.08
CA HIS A 74 8.89 32.76 -23.21
C HIS A 74 9.76 31.52 -23.49
N ASP A 75 9.41 30.72 -24.50
CA ASP A 75 10.03 29.41 -24.82
C ASP A 75 10.18 28.49 -23.58
N LEU A 76 9.14 28.50 -22.74
CA LEU A 76 9.08 27.71 -21.51
C LEU A 76 8.29 26.42 -21.72
N LYS A 77 8.31 25.53 -20.72
CA LYS A 77 7.51 24.31 -20.72
C LYS A 77 6.47 24.36 -19.62
N LEU A 78 5.25 23.99 -19.97
CA LEU A 78 4.18 23.84 -18.99
C LEU A 78 4.29 22.48 -18.29
N VAL A 79 4.31 22.49 -16.96
CA VAL A 79 4.49 21.32 -16.10
C VAL A 79 3.29 21.20 -15.16
N LEU A 80 2.69 20.01 -15.09
CA LEU A 80 1.58 19.73 -14.19
C LEU A 80 2.12 19.52 -12.76
N LEU A 81 1.74 20.40 -11.84
CA LEU A 81 2.10 20.29 -10.42
C LEU A 81 1.03 19.52 -9.64
N ARG A 82 -0.24 19.93 -9.77
CA ARG A 82 -1.37 19.35 -9.04
C ARG A 82 -2.57 19.17 -9.97
N GLU A 83 -2.91 17.92 -10.27
CA GLU A 83 -4.12 17.58 -11.05
C GLU A 83 -5.39 17.63 -10.20
N ASN A 84 -5.30 17.32 -8.90
CA ASN A 84 -6.45 17.20 -8.00
C ASN A 84 -7.03 18.55 -7.52
N ALA A 85 -6.46 19.67 -7.96
CA ALA A 85 -6.97 21.00 -7.62
C ALA A 85 -8.02 21.43 -8.65
N GLU A 86 -9.02 22.19 -8.22
CA GLU A 86 -10.01 22.83 -9.09
C GLU A 86 -9.82 24.35 -9.05
N PRO A 87 -9.24 24.99 -10.09
CA PRO A 87 -8.71 24.42 -11.33
C PRO A 87 -7.31 23.77 -11.17
N PRO A 88 -6.91 22.86 -12.08
CA PRO A 88 -5.62 22.19 -12.00
C PRO A 88 -4.45 23.17 -12.09
N VAL A 89 -3.40 22.90 -11.31
CA VAL A 89 -2.25 23.81 -11.15
C VAL A 89 -1.10 23.40 -12.05
N TYR A 90 -0.69 24.32 -12.92
CA TYR A 90 0.45 24.20 -13.81
C TYR A 90 1.50 25.25 -13.47
N LYS A 91 2.77 24.93 -13.76
CA LYS A 91 3.89 25.86 -13.64
C LYS A 91 4.68 25.93 -14.94
N LEU A 92 5.09 27.14 -15.31
CA LEU A 92 6.04 27.39 -16.39
C LEU A 92 7.45 27.16 -15.86
N MET A 93 8.21 26.30 -16.55
CA MET A 93 9.57 25.94 -16.14
C MET A 93 10.47 25.77 -17.36
N THR A 94 11.78 26.02 -17.18
CA THR A 94 12.77 25.67 -18.20
C THR A 94 13.09 24.17 -18.17
N GLY A 95 13.65 23.65 -19.27
CA GLY A 95 14.05 22.24 -19.35
C GLY A 95 15.04 21.82 -18.26
N GLN A 96 15.97 22.71 -17.88
CA GLN A 96 16.94 22.46 -16.82
C GLN A 96 16.28 22.35 -15.45
N GLN A 97 15.38 23.28 -15.12
CA GLN A 97 14.63 23.25 -13.86
C GLN A 97 13.78 21.97 -13.72
N ILE A 98 13.17 21.51 -14.83
CA ILE A 98 12.43 20.24 -14.84
C ILE A 98 13.34 19.07 -14.49
N HIS A 99 14.53 19.02 -15.09
CA HIS A 99 15.49 17.95 -14.84
C HIS A 99 15.98 17.94 -13.38
N GLU A 100 16.34 19.10 -12.85
CA GLU A 100 16.74 19.25 -11.45
C GLU A 100 15.63 18.82 -10.49
N GLU A 101 14.38 19.22 -10.76
CA GLU A 101 13.26 18.83 -9.92
C GLU A 101 12.95 17.33 -10.05
N GLN A 102 13.12 16.73 -11.22
CA GLN A 102 13.06 15.27 -11.40
C GLN A 102 14.13 14.56 -10.57
N LEU A 103 15.37 15.04 -10.57
CA LEU A 103 16.47 14.50 -9.75
C LEU A 103 16.16 14.63 -8.26
N LYS A 104 15.80 15.84 -7.79
CA LYS A 104 15.40 16.08 -6.39
C LYS A 104 14.24 15.20 -5.97
N ARG A 105 13.24 14.99 -6.84
CA ARG A 105 12.11 14.07 -6.59
C ARG A 105 12.56 12.61 -6.57
N ALA A 106 13.49 12.21 -7.42
CA ALA A 106 14.06 10.85 -7.43
C ALA A 106 14.87 10.58 -6.17
N GLU A 107 15.71 11.51 -5.73
CA GLU A 107 16.46 11.44 -4.47
C GLU A 107 15.52 11.41 -3.27
N LYS A 108 14.51 12.29 -3.24
CA LYS A 108 13.47 12.25 -2.20
C LYS A 108 12.75 10.92 -2.19
N LYS A 109 12.41 10.32 -3.35
CA LYS A 109 11.79 8.99 -3.41
C LYS A 109 12.72 7.88 -2.92
N LYS A 110 14.04 7.98 -3.15
CA LYS A 110 15.03 7.04 -2.62
C LYS A 110 15.19 7.20 -1.10
N ALA A 111 15.26 8.43 -0.60
CA ALA A 111 15.34 8.70 0.84
C ALA A 111 14.03 8.38 1.56
N SER A 112 12.91 8.67 0.91
CA SER A 112 11.55 8.42 1.39
C SER A 112 11.00 7.10 0.89
N SER A 113 11.85 6.16 0.43
CA SER A 113 11.45 4.77 0.31
C SER A 113 11.27 4.25 1.74
N LYS A 114 10.20 4.72 2.40
CA LYS A 114 9.23 3.84 3.00
C LYS A 114 8.93 2.82 1.91
N THR A 115 9.81 1.83 1.80
CA THR A 115 9.60 0.59 1.07
C THR A 115 8.14 0.32 1.30
N ALA A 116 7.31 0.42 0.26
CA ALA A 116 5.90 0.09 0.40
C ALA A 116 5.93 -1.27 1.08
N LEU A 117 5.58 -1.31 2.36
CA LEU A 117 5.95 -2.40 3.26
C LEU A 117 5.13 -3.57 2.78
N VAL A 118 5.70 -4.33 1.85
CA VAL A 118 4.97 -5.40 1.16
C VAL A 118 4.65 -6.39 2.25
N GLN A 119 3.37 -6.52 2.55
CA GLN A 119 2.91 -7.48 3.51
C GLN A 119 2.97 -8.85 2.85
N LYS A 120 3.76 -9.76 3.42
CA LYS A 120 3.76 -11.17 3.06
C LYS A 120 2.79 -11.89 4.00
N GLU A 121 1.99 -12.79 3.44
CA GLU A 121 1.03 -13.57 4.20
C GLU A 121 1.50 -15.01 4.27
N LEU A 122 1.42 -15.61 5.46
CA LEU A 122 1.72 -17.00 5.70
C LEU A 122 0.59 -17.61 6.53
N SER A 123 0.10 -18.78 6.11
CA SER A 123 -0.95 -19.50 6.82
C SER A 123 -0.53 -20.94 7.06
N PHE A 124 -0.73 -21.46 8.27
CA PHE A 124 -0.52 -22.86 8.62
C PHE A 124 -1.52 -23.33 9.69
N SER A 125 -1.53 -24.63 9.97
CA SER A 125 -2.44 -25.27 10.92
C SER A 125 -1.81 -25.40 12.32
N SER A 126 -2.61 -25.46 13.37
CA SER A 126 -2.13 -25.70 14.75
C SER A 126 -1.50 -27.08 14.93
N ALA A 127 -1.91 -28.08 14.14
CA ALA A 127 -1.34 -29.43 14.12
C ALA A 127 -0.08 -29.55 13.23
N ILE A 128 0.76 -28.51 13.20
CA ILE A 128 1.98 -28.48 12.39
C ILE A 128 3.08 -29.33 13.03
N ALA A 129 3.83 -30.07 12.20
CA ALA A 129 5.00 -30.80 12.67
C ALA A 129 6.16 -29.85 13.02
N LYS A 130 6.98 -30.22 14.01
CA LYS A 130 8.11 -29.40 14.48
C LYS A 130 9.07 -28.98 13.35
N ASN A 131 9.37 -29.89 12.42
CA ASN A 131 10.26 -29.61 11.28
C ASN A 131 9.67 -28.60 10.27
N ASP A 132 8.36 -28.69 10.00
CA ASP A 132 7.69 -27.71 9.13
C ASP A 132 7.64 -26.34 9.81
N LEU A 133 7.32 -26.30 11.11
CA LEU A 133 7.35 -25.07 11.91
C LEU A 133 8.71 -24.38 11.82
N GLU A 134 9.82 -25.10 11.97
CA GLU A 134 11.16 -24.53 11.85
C GLU A 134 11.42 -23.95 10.44
N THR A 135 10.98 -24.65 9.39
CA THR A 135 11.11 -24.19 8.01
C THR A 135 10.31 -22.89 7.77
N LYS A 136 9.08 -22.83 8.30
CA LYS A 136 8.25 -21.61 8.26
C LYS A 136 8.89 -20.47 9.05
N THR A 137 9.46 -20.74 10.22
CA THR A 137 10.18 -19.73 11.01
C THR A 137 11.36 -19.16 10.22
N LYS A 138 12.19 -20.00 9.60
CA LYS A 138 13.30 -19.53 8.73
C LYS A 138 12.80 -18.67 7.57
N GLN A 139 11.68 -19.05 6.95
CA GLN A 139 11.04 -18.26 5.90
C GLN A 139 10.58 -16.89 6.41
N ILE A 140 9.98 -16.83 7.60
CA ILE A 140 9.58 -15.58 8.25
C ILE A 140 10.81 -14.72 8.54
N THR A 141 11.87 -15.29 9.12
CA THR A 141 13.13 -14.58 9.41
C THR A 141 13.69 -13.92 8.15
N HIS A 142 13.77 -14.65 7.03
CA HIS A 142 14.24 -14.10 5.76
C HIS A 142 13.40 -12.93 5.25
N TRP A 143 12.08 -12.97 5.44
CA TRP A 143 11.21 -11.86 5.07
C TRP A 143 11.38 -10.65 5.99
N ILE A 144 11.57 -10.88 7.28
CA ILE A 144 11.83 -9.82 8.27
C ILE A 144 13.17 -9.13 7.98
N GLU A 145 14.22 -9.87 7.63
CA GLU A 145 15.53 -9.31 7.23
C GLU A 145 15.40 -8.37 6.03
N LYS A 146 14.56 -8.72 5.06
CA LYS A 146 14.22 -7.88 3.90
C LYS A 146 13.28 -6.73 4.22
N LYS A 147 12.99 -6.47 5.50
CA LYS A 147 12.09 -5.42 6.01
C LYS A 147 10.65 -5.55 5.49
N TYR A 148 10.16 -6.77 5.26
CA TYR A 148 8.75 -6.98 4.98
C TYR A 148 7.93 -7.09 6.28
N HIS A 149 6.66 -6.70 6.21
CA HIS A 149 5.71 -7.07 7.26
C HIS A 149 5.18 -8.47 6.97
N VAL A 150 5.10 -9.32 7.99
CA VAL A 150 4.64 -10.69 7.82
C VAL A 150 3.37 -10.89 8.62
N LYS A 151 2.27 -11.16 7.94
CA LYS A 151 1.00 -11.55 8.55
C LYS A 151 0.97 -13.06 8.64
N VAL A 152 1.04 -13.57 9.87
CA VAL A 152 0.98 -15.01 10.15
C VAL A 152 -0.44 -15.35 10.57
N THR A 153 -1.01 -16.38 9.97
CA THR A 153 -2.35 -16.89 10.23
C THR A 153 -2.26 -18.35 10.66
N VAL A 154 -2.76 -18.65 11.86
CA VAL A 154 -2.84 -20.02 12.38
C VAL A 154 -4.29 -20.43 12.39
N ARG A 155 -4.59 -21.57 11.76
CA ARG A 155 -5.91 -22.19 11.76
C ARG A 155 -5.92 -23.36 12.72
N GLN A 156 -6.95 -23.46 13.54
CA GLN A 156 -7.15 -24.57 14.46
C GLN A 156 -7.50 -25.83 13.66
N ALA A 157 -6.73 -26.89 13.86
CA ALA A 157 -7.08 -28.22 13.36
C ALA A 157 -8.21 -28.82 14.20
N LYS A 158 -9.08 -29.60 13.56
CA LYS A 158 -10.26 -30.22 14.21
C LYS A 158 -9.89 -31.09 15.42
N ASP A 159 -8.72 -31.70 15.39
CA ASP A 159 -8.28 -32.71 16.38
C ASP A 159 -7.21 -32.18 17.36
N SER A 160 -6.88 -30.87 17.31
CA SER A 160 -5.83 -30.30 18.16
C SER A 160 -6.40 -29.23 19.11
N ASN A 161 -6.28 -29.47 20.42
CA ASN A 161 -6.47 -28.46 21.47
C ASN A 161 -5.12 -27.80 21.80
N THR A 162 -4.44 -27.29 20.78
CA THR A 162 -3.18 -26.57 20.97
C THR A 162 -3.47 -25.08 21.03
N ASP A 163 -2.93 -24.41 22.05
CA ASP A 163 -3.04 -22.98 22.20
C ASP A 163 -2.29 -22.26 21.08
N MET A 164 -3.06 -21.65 20.17
CA MET A 164 -2.51 -20.89 19.03
C MET A 164 -1.58 -19.76 19.50
N PHE A 165 -1.85 -19.17 20.66
CA PHE A 165 -1.04 -18.10 21.24
C PHE A 165 0.39 -18.56 21.56
N MET A 166 0.55 -19.77 22.12
CA MET A 166 1.87 -20.31 22.45
C MET A 166 2.72 -20.55 21.20
N LEU A 167 2.10 -20.96 20.08
CA LEU A 167 2.82 -21.12 18.81
C LEU A 167 3.38 -19.80 18.29
N PHE A 168 2.64 -18.69 18.43
CA PHE A 168 3.15 -17.38 18.05
C PHE A 168 4.32 -16.94 18.94
N ASP A 169 4.22 -17.20 20.23
CA ASP A 169 5.29 -16.85 21.19
C ASP A 169 6.55 -17.69 20.93
N GLN A 170 6.41 -18.99 20.66
CA GLN A 170 7.53 -19.85 20.25
C GLN A 170 8.22 -19.34 18.97
N ILE A 171 7.43 -18.93 17.97
CA ILE A 171 7.96 -18.36 16.73
C ILE A 171 8.72 -17.05 17.04
N LEU A 172 8.16 -16.17 17.86
CA LEU A 172 8.78 -14.90 18.20
C LEU A 172 10.08 -15.09 19.00
N GLU A 173 10.08 -16.00 19.99
CA GLU A 173 11.25 -16.29 20.82
C GLU A 173 12.45 -16.72 19.98
N THR A 174 12.20 -17.58 18.98
CA THR A 174 13.21 -18.07 18.02
C THR A 174 13.87 -16.95 17.20
N MET A 175 13.21 -15.80 17.03
CA MET A 175 13.71 -14.65 16.24
C MET A 175 13.61 -13.31 16.99
N SER A 176 13.71 -13.37 18.32
CA SER A 176 13.60 -12.21 19.22
C SER A 176 14.70 -11.17 18.99
N ASP A 177 15.80 -11.59 18.35
CA ASP A 177 16.93 -10.76 17.93
C ASP A 177 16.58 -9.76 16.81
N LYS A 178 15.58 -10.07 15.96
CA LYS A 178 15.29 -9.33 14.72
C LYS A 178 13.86 -8.83 14.62
N ALA A 179 12.90 -9.53 15.23
CA ALA A 179 11.48 -9.29 15.01
C ALA A 179 10.76 -8.74 16.26
N THR A 180 9.69 -7.98 16.03
CA THR A 180 8.73 -7.58 17.07
C THR A 180 7.32 -7.59 16.51
N TYR A 181 6.32 -7.63 17.39
CA TYR A 181 4.92 -7.53 16.98
C TYR A 181 4.59 -6.10 16.53
N LEU A 182 4.06 -5.96 15.30
CA LEU A 182 3.30 -4.79 14.90
C LEU A 182 1.86 -4.89 15.43
N SER A 183 1.26 -6.07 15.28
CA SER A 183 -0.01 -6.43 15.90
C SER A 183 0.17 -7.73 16.65
N LYS A 184 -0.14 -7.68 17.96
CA LYS A 184 -0.21 -8.87 18.80
C LYS A 184 -1.20 -9.90 18.24
N PRO A 185 -1.06 -11.19 18.60
CA PRO A 185 -2.00 -12.23 18.19
C PRO A 185 -3.45 -11.87 18.55
N LYS A 186 -4.34 -11.95 17.57
CA LYS A 186 -5.78 -11.71 17.72
C LYS A 186 -6.55 -12.85 17.07
N ALA A 187 -7.51 -13.41 17.79
CA ALA A 187 -8.51 -14.33 17.23
C ALA A 187 -9.52 -13.52 16.40
N ILE A 188 -9.71 -13.88 15.12
CA ILE A 188 -10.61 -13.14 14.21
C ILE A 188 -11.92 -13.88 13.99
N LYS A 189 -11.89 -15.11 13.45
CA LYS A 189 -13.07 -15.92 13.08
C LYS A 189 -12.83 -17.37 13.45
N GLU A 190 -13.86 -18.11 13.88
CA GLU A 190 -13.96 -19.58 14.04
C GLU A 190 -12.61 -20.33 13.95
N GLY A 191 -11.84 -20.34 15.05
CA GLY A 191 -10.59 -21.10 15.14
C GLY A 191 -9.40 -20.53 14.35
N THR A 192 -9.45 -19.28 13.89
CA THR A 192 -8.35 -18.62 13.18
C THR A 192 -7.78 -17.46 13.98
N SER A 193 -6.49 -17.53 14.26
CA SER A 193 -5.72 -16.47 14.94
C SER A 193 -4.70 -15.86 13.99
N THR A 194 -4.49 -14.55 14.08
CA THR A 194 -3.52 -13.84 13.25
C THR A 194 -2.64 -12.92 14.06
N CYS A 195 -1.38 -12.78 13.66
CA CYS A 195 -0.47 -11.75 14.16
C CYS A 195 0.25 -11.06 12.99
N ILE A 196 0.76 -9.86 13.23
CA ILE A 196 1.60 -9.16 12.25
C ILE A 196 2.95 -8.89 12.88
N LEU A 197 3.99 -9.41 12.24
CA LEU A 197 5.38 -9.26 12.62
C LEU A 197 6.05 -8.20 11.75
N ARG A 198 6.98 -7.48 12.36
CA ARG A 198 7.84 -6.50 11.69
C ARG A 198 9.29 -6.66 12.12
N HIS A 199 10.19 -6.13 11.30
CA HIS A 199 11.58 -5.94 11.71
C HIS A 199 11.65 -4.90 12.84
N MET A 200 12.46 -5.18 13.85
CA MET A 200 12.72 -4.30 14.99
C MET A 200 13.38 -2.98 14.55
N SER A 201 12.94 -1.84 15.06
CA SER A 201 13.57 -0.55 14.72
C SER A 201 15.02 -0.50 15.21
N ASP A 202 15.90 0.27 14.56
CA ASP A 202 17.30 0.44 14.99
C ASP A 202 17.42 0.94 16.45
N LYS A 203 16.42 1.70 16.92
CA LYS A 203 16.34 2.12 18.33
C LYS A 203 16.00 0.95 19.27
N GLU A 204 15.05 0.11 18.84
CA GLU A 204 14.64 -1.08 19.59
C GLU A 204 15.81 -2.09 19.63
N LEU A 205 16.49 -2.34 18.51
CA LEU A 205 17.67 -3.23 18.45
C LEU A 205 18.77 -2.80 19.43
N LYS A 206 19.07 -1.49 19.50
CA LYS A 206 20.05 -0.96 20.46
C LYS A 206 19.61 -1.17 21.92
N ALA A 207 18.30 -1.07 22.19
CA ALA A 207 17.76 -1.36 23.52
C ALA A 207 17.87 -2.84 23.85
N TYR A 208 17.54 -3.75 22.91
CA TYR A 208 17.70 -5.19 23.06
C TYR A 208 19.16 -5.59 23.31
N GLN A 209 20.11 -5.02 22.57
CA GLN A 209 21.54 -5.26 22.80
C GLN A 209 22.01 -4.74 24.17
N LYS A 210 21.44 -3.64 24.66
CA LYS A 210 21.77 -3.09 25.98
C LYS A 210 21.25 -3.98 27.11
N MET A 211 20.02 -4.49 27.00
CA MET A 211 19.45 -5.42 28.00
C MET A 211 20.17 -6.77 28.00
N GLU A 212 20.58 -7.31 26.85
CA GLU A 212 21.36 -8.56 26.80
C GLU A 212 22.74 -8.41 27.44
N LYS A 213 23.43 -7.28 27.19
CA LYS A 213 24.72 -6.99 27.84
C LYS A 213 24.57 -6.90 29.37
N GLN A 214 23.47 -6.36 29.87
CA GLN A 214 23.18 -6.28 31.30
C GLN A 214 22.87 -7.66 31.89
N LYS A 215 22.09 -8.50 31.21
CA LYS A 215 21.84 -9.89 31.63
C LYS A 215 23.14 -10.70 31.70
N ASN A 216 24.00 -10.60 30.69
CA ASN A 216 25.28 -11.33 30.68
C ASN A 216 26.30 -10.80 31.70
N SER A 217 26.20 -9.55 32.15
CA SER A 217 27.07 -9.05 33.24
C SER A 217 26.63 -9.55 34.62
N THR A 218 25.33 -9.72 34.86
CA THR A 218 24.80 -10.23 36.14
C THR A 218 25.12 -11.71 36.31
N VAL A 219 24.92 -12.54 35.28
CA VAL A 219 25.22 -13.98 35.33
C VAL A 219 26.71 -14.27 35.57
N LYS A 220 27.62 -13.42 35.08
CA LYS A 220 29.07 -13.55 35.34
C LYS A 220 29.51 -13.12 36.75
N THR A 221 28.66 -12.40 37.47
CA THR A 221 28.95 -12.01 38.86
C THR A 221 28.56 -13.14 39.81
N ASP A 222 27.46 -13.84 39.52
CA ASP A 222 26.98 -14.98 40.31
C ASP A 222 27.90 -16.22 40.15
N GLU A 223 28.42 -16.50 38.94
CA GLU A 223 29.38 -17.59 38.72
C GLU A 223 30.74 -17.40 39.44
N ASN A 224 31.11 -16.16 39.80
CA ASN A 224 32.33 -15.88 40.57
C ASN A 224 32.12 -15.91 42.09
N GLU A 225 30.88 -15.83 42.59
CA GLU A 225 30.59 -16.02 44.02
C GLU A 225 30.51 -17.50 44.40
N ASP A 226 30.01 -18.35 43.50
CA ASP A 226 29.93 -19.81 43.72
C ASP A 226 31.29 -20.53 43.67
N GLN A 227 32.32 -19.95 43.06
CA GLN A 227 33.68 -20.51 43.09
C GLN A 227 34.45 -20.16 44.37
N LYS A 228 34.02 -19.15 45.13
CA LYS A 228 34.72 -18.69 46.34
C LYS A 228 34.24 -19.35 47.63
N SER A 229 33.12 -20.08 47.56
CA SER A 229 32.53 -20.84 48.68
C SER A 229 32.95 -22.32 48.72
N ASN A 230 33.69 -22.81 47.72
CA ASN A 230 34.22 -24.18 47.65
C ASN A 230 35.72 -24.30 48.01
N GLU A 231 36.36 -23.24 48.49
CA GLU A 231 37.79 -23.22 48.90
C GLU A 231 38.01 -22.84 50.39
N LEU A 232 37.02 -23.04 51.26
CA LEU A 232 37.13 -22.84 52.73
C LEU A 232 36.84 -24.11 53.52
#